data_AF-A0A7J6UWA8-F1
#
_entry.id   AF-A0A7J6UWA8-F1
#
_cell.length_a   1.000
_cell.length_b   1.000
_cell.length_c   1.000
_cell.angle_alpha   90.00
_cell.angle_beta   90.00
_cell.angle_gamma   90.00
#
_symmetry.space_group_name_H-M   'P 1'
#
loop_
_entity.id
_entity.type
_entity.pdbx_description
1 polymer ?
#
loop_
_entity_poly.entity_id
_entity_poly.type
_entity_poly.pdbx_seq_one_letter_code
_entity_poly.pdbx_strand_id
1 'polypeptide(L)'
;MNDYQYTHFYKTKKLYKTASVSWQPPPNGRFTVNCDGACFGNHGPAEFGGVLRNSYGQVLGWFGLCIGESTNNLAEGYAILHGLKMAFDLNINCLIIETYSRVLIEALHKETQNKKLWTVTQQCKA
;
A
#
# COMPACT_ATOMS: atom_id res chain seq x y z
N MET A 1 -34.95 28.23 28.67
CA MET A 1 -35.52 26.91 28.34
C MET A 1 -35.67 26.87 26.83
N ASN A 2 -34.74 26.21 26.15
CA ASN A 2 -34.87 25.87 24.72
C ASN A 2 -34.59 24.37 24.62
N ASP A 3 -35.62 23.65 24.18
CA ASP A 3 -35.66 22.20 24.07
C ASP A 3 -34.70 21.70 23.00
N TYR A 4 -33.72 20.89 23.42
CA TYR A 4 -32.89 20.10 22.51
C TYR A 4 -33.70 18.88 22.04
N GLN A 5 -34.14 18.91 20.79
CA GLN A 5 -34.74 17.75 20.12
C GLN A 5 -33.63 16.75 19.74
N TYR A 6 -33.57 15.62 20.44
CA TYR A 6 -32.70 14.49 20.13
C TYR A 6 -33.18 13.73 18.89
N THR A 7 -32.49 13.86 17.77
CA THR A 7 -32.72 13.01 16.59
C THR A 7 -32.09 11.63 16.82
N HIS A 8 -32.95 10.60 16.87
CA HIS A 8 -32.57 9.20 16.99
C HIS A 8 -31.98 8.70 15.66
N PHE A 9 -30.68 8.41 15.64
CA PHE A 9 -30.04 7.69 14.53
C PHE A 9 -30.27 6.18 14.70
N TYR A 10 -31.15 5.61 13.87
CA TYR A 10 -31.31 4.16 13.77
C TYR A 10 -30.04 3.54 13.16
N LYS A 11 -29.20 2.93 14.01
CA LYS A 11 -28.02 2.15 13.58
C LYS A 11 -28.50 0.82 13.00
N THR A 12 -28.60 0.72 11.68
CA THR A 12 -28.72 -0.58 11.02
C THR A 12 -27.39 -1.33 11.20
N LYS A 13 -27.39 -2.45 11.95
CA LYS A 13 -26.23 -3.35 12.02
C LYS A 13 -26.10 -4.08 10.67
N LYS A 14 -25.31 -3.54 9.75
CA LYS A 14 -24.78 -4.34 8.64
C LYS A 14 -23.92 -5.45 9.23
N LEU A 15 -24.33 -6.70 9.07
CA LEU A 15 -23.53 -7.87 9.38
C LEU A 15 -22.51 -8.05 8.25
N TYR A 16 -21.29 -7.56 8.46
CA TYR A 16 -20.18 -7.84 7.55
C TYR A 16 -19.71 -9.27 7.81
N LYS A 17 -19.73 -10.10 6.78
CA LYS A 17 -19.16 -11.46 6.84
C LYS A 17 -17.64 -11.30 6.96
N THR A 18 -17.10 -11.53 8.16
CA THR A 18 -15.66 -11.43 8.41
C THR A 18 -14.97 -12.59 7.69
N ALA A 19 -14.25 -12.30 6.60
CA ALA A 19 -13.30 -13.24 6.03
C ALA A 19 -12.01 -13.15 6.84
N SER A 20 -11.50 -14.28 7.33
CA SER A 20 -10.17 -14.34 7.94
C SER A 20 -9.13 -14.24 6.83
N VAL A 21 -8.53 -13.07 6.66
CA VAL A 21 -7.42 -12.86 5.73
C VAL A 21 -6.12 -12.89 6.53
N SER A 22 -5.23 -13.82 6.21
CA SER A 22 -3.87 -13.85 6.74
C SER A 22 -2.89 -13.45 5.65
N TRP A 23 -1.92 -12.61 6.01
CA TRP A 23 -0.85 -12.25 5.09
C TRP A 23 -0.01 -13.49 4.74
N GLN A 24 0.36 -13.61 3.47
CA GLN A 24 1.17 -14.70 2.95
C GLN A 24 2.51 -14.15 2.42
N PRO A 25 3.64 -14.82 2.69
CA PRO A 25 4.93 -14.41 2.14
C PRO A 25 4.95 -14.55 0.60
N PRO A 26 5.85 -13.81 -0.08
CA PRO A 26 5.98 -13.92 -1.52
C PRO A 26 6.48 -15.33 -1.90
N PRO A 27 6.20 -15.80 -3.14
CA PRO A 27 6.69 -17.09 -3.61
C PRO A 27 8.22 -17.25 -3.49
N ASN A 28 8.70 -18.48 -3.40
CA ASN A 28 10.13 -18.79 -3.33
C ASN A 28 10.92 -18.10 -4.46
N GLY A 29 12.08 -17.55 -4.10
CA GLY A 29 12.94 -16.80 -5.03
C GLY A 29 12.43 -15.40 -5.38
N ARG A 30 11.38 -14.91 -4.70
CA ARG A 30 10.88 -13.54 -4.85
C ARG A 30 10.99 -12.76 -3.55
N PHE A 31 10.97 -11.45 -3.72
CA PHE A 31 10.92 -10.47 -2.65
C PHE A 31 9.64 -9.64 -2.80
N THR A 32 9.14 -9.10 -1.70
CA THR A 32 8.01 -8.16 -1.73
C THR A 32 8.37 -6.87 -1.02
N VAL A 33 7.89 -5.73 -1.54
CA VAL A 33 7.83 -4.48 -0.79
C VAL A 33 6.37 -4.10 -0.60
N ASN A 34 5.92 -4.15 0.65
CA ASN A 34 4.65 -3.57 1.06
C ASN A 34 4.83 -2.06 1.14
N CYS A 35 4.08 -1.31 0.35
CA CYS A 35 4.14 0.14 0.21
C CYS A 35 2.85 0.74 0.73
N ASP A 36 2.95 1.82 1.49
CA ASP A 36 1.80 2.58 1.95
C ASP A 36 2.12 4.08 1.98
N GLY A 37 1.13 4.88 1.61
CA GLY A 37 1.22 6.33 1.62
C GLY A 37 0.03 6.92 2.34
N ALA A 38 0.29 7.85 3.25
CA ALA A 38 -0.74 8.51 4.03
C ALA A 38 -0.69 10.03 3.80
N CYS A 39 -1.86 10.65 3.66
CA CYS A 39 -2.01 12.10 3.61
C CYS A 39 -3.13 12.51 4.54
N PHE A 40 -2.90 13.57 5.32
CA PHE A 40 -3.95 14.22 6.08
C PHE A 40 -4.85 15.00 5.11
N GLY A 41 -6.07 14.51 4.88
CA GLY A 41 -6.98 15.05 3.87
C GLY A 41 -6.68 14.52 2.45
N ASN A 42 -6.95 15.33 1.42
CA ASN A 42 -6.54 15.04 0.03
C ASN A 42 -6.14 16.31 -0.74
N HIS A 43 -5.39 17.12 -0.01
CA HIS A 43 -4.17 17.88 -0.32
C HIS A 43 -3.71 18.35 1.06
N GLY A 44 -2.56 17.88 1.56
CA GLY A 44 -2.13 18.18 2.93
C GLY A 44 -0.86 17.43 3.34
N PRO A 45 -0.44 17.55 4.62
CA PRO A 45 0.74 16.86 5.13
C PRO A 45 0.68 15.37 4.87
N ALA A 46 1.75 14.83 4.30
CA ALA A 46 1.81 13.46 3.83
C ALA A 46 3.14 12.79 4.18
N GLU A 47 3.05 11.48 4.33
CA GLU A 47 4.15 10.57 4.62
C GLU A 47 3.97 9.30 3.80
N PHE A 48 5.05 8.54 3.66
CA PHE A 48 5.03 7.28 2.95
C PHE A 48 6.04 6.33 3.58
N GLY A 49 5.84 5.04 3.38
CA GLY A 49 6.74 4.02 3.89
C GLY A 49 6.60 2.68 3.19
N GLY A 50 7.47 1.76 3.58
CA GLY A 50 7.37 0.41 3.11
C GLY A 50 8.30 -0.58 3.81
N VAL A 51 8.01 -1.86 3.60
CA VAL A 51 8.72 -2.98 4.24
C VAL A 51 9.12 -3.99 3.17
N LEU A 52 10.42 -4.23 3.01
CA LEU A 52 10.99 -5.25 2.13
C LEU A 52 11.06 -6.59 2.87
N ARG A 53 10.57 -7.65 2.24
CA ARG A 53 10.57 -9.01 2.78
C ARG A 53 11.04 -10.05 1.77
N ASN A 54 11.65 -11.13 2.26
CA ASN A 54 11.98 -12.32 1.46
C ASN A 54 10.82 -13.35 1.44
N SER A 55 11.04 -14.46 0.74
CA SER A 55 10.06 -15.57 0.63
C SER A 55 9.78 -16.34 1.92
N TYR A 56 10.58 -16.14 2.96
CA TYR A 56 10.30 -16.66 4.31
C TYR A 56 9.48 -15.67 5.15
N GLY A 57 9.12 -14.52 4.58
CA GLY A 57 8.43 -13.43 5.25
C GLY A 57 9.28 -12.59 6.19
N GLN A 58 10.60 -12.82 6.21
CA GLN A 58 11.54 -12.07 7.03
C GLN A 58 11.71 -10.66 6.46
N VAL A 59 11.70 -9.68 7.36
CA VAL A 59 11.98 -8.28 7.00
C VAL A 59 13.47 -8.12 6.74
N LEU A 60 13.80 -7.60 5.55
CA LEU A 60 15.17 -7.30 5.15
C LEU A 60 15.49 -5.81 5.24
N GLY A 61 14.46 -4.97 5.22
CA GLY A 61 14.60 -3.52 5.29
C GLY A 61 13.24 -2.85 5.38
N TRP A 62 13.24 -1.59 5.79
CA TRP A 62 12.05 -0.76 5.86
C TRP A 62 12.44 0.71 5.69
N PHE A 63 11.46 1.54 5.33
CA PHE A 63 11.62 2.98 5.21
C PHE A 63 10.33 3.70 5.60
N GLY A 64 10.48 4.95 6.04
CA GLY A 64 9.37 5.85 6.37
C GLY A 64 9.85 7.30 6.30
N LEU A 65 9.20 8.13 5.50
CA LEU A 65 9.61 9.51 5.24
C LEU A 65 8.38 10.43 5.12
N CYS A 66 8.52 11.66 5.60
CA CYS A 66 7.56 12.74 5.33
C CYS A 66 7.91 13.44 4.02
N ILE A 67 6.90 13.81 3.23
CA ILE A 67 7.05 14.52 1.93
C ILE A 67 6.47 15.93 1.93
N GLY A 68 6.12 16.46 3.10
CA GLY A 68 5.43 17.74 3.20
C GLY A 68 4.02 17.63 2.67
N GLU A 69 3.55 18.64 1.94
CA GLU A 69 2.20 18.63 1.37
C GLU A 69 2.11 17.81 0.08
N SER A 70 1.14 16.90 0.02
CA SER A 70 0.93 16.02 -1.13
C SER A 70 -0.53 15.55 -1.20
N THR A 71 -0.81 14.55 -2.05
CA THR A 71 -2.09 13.82 -2.11
C THR A 71 -1.88 12.36 -1.73
N ASN A 72 -2.97 11.65 -1.42
CA ASN A 72 -2.90 10.21 -1.09
C ASN A 72 -2.22 9.39 -2.20
N ASN A 73 -2.61 9.62 -3.45
CA ASN A 73 -2.03 8.88 -4.59
C ASN A 73 -0.55 9.21 -4.82
N LEU A 74 -0.14 10.46 -4.59
CA LEU A 74 1.27 10.82 -4.70
C LEU A 74 2.09 10.21 -3.57
N ALA A 75 1.59 10.20 -2.34
CA ALA A 75 2.25 9.54 -1.21
C ALA A 75 2.46 8.04 -1.48
N GLU A 76 1.44 7.34 -1.96
CA GLU A 76 1.52 5.95 -2.40
C GLU A 76 2.53 5.76 -3.54
N GLY A 77 2.55 6.68 -4.51
CA GLY A 77 3.53 6.67 -5.60
C GLY A 77 4.97 6.83 -5.11
N TYR A 78 5.20 7.69 -4.11
CA TYR A 78 6.51 7.85 -3.47
C TYR A 78 6.93 6.58 -2.72
N ALA A 79 6.01 5.89 -2.05
CA ALA A 79 6.29 4.60 -1.42
C ALA A 79 6.77 3.57 -2.46
N ILE A 80 6.07 3.44 -3.58
CA ILE A 80 6.45 2.52 -4.66
C ILE A 80 7.83 2.88 -5.24
N LEU A 81 8.06 4.15 -5.54
CA LEU A 81 9.34 4.61 -6.10
C LEU A 81 10.50 4.30 -5.16
N HIS A 82 10.34 4.56 -3.87
CA HIS A 82 11.37 4.31 -2.88
C HIS A 82 11.59 2.80 -2.65
N GLY A 83 10.52 2.01 -2.66
CA GLY A 83 10.60 0.55 -2.61
C GLY A 83 11.36 -0.06 -3.80
N LEU A 84 11.13 0.46 -5.01
CA LEU A 84 11.89 0.07 -6.21
C LEU A 84 13.37 0.46 -6.09
N LYS A 85 13.66 1.65 -5.57
CA LYS A 85 15.05 2.10 -5.34
C LYS A 85 15.77 1.21 -4.33
N MET A 86 15.13 0.90 -3.19
CA MET A 86 15.69 -0.01 -2.19
C MET A 86 15.98 -1.39 -2.77
N ALA A 87 15.09 -1.93 -3.59
CA ALA A 87 15.31 -3.21 -4.25
C ALA A 87 16.48 -3.16 -5.26
N PHE A 88 16.59 -2.07 -6.02
CA PHE A 88 17.70 -1.85 -6.94
C PHE A 88 19.04 -1.77 -6.21
N ASP A 89 19.13 -1.00 -5.12
CA ASP A 89 20.34 -0.84 -4.31
C ASP A 89 20.79 -2.18 -3.68
N LEU A 90 19.86 -3.10 -3.46
CA LEU A 90 20.10 -4.45 -2.93
C LEU A 90 20.28 -5.52 -4.03
N ASN A 91 20.34 -5.13 -5.31
CA ASN A 91 20.43 -6.04 -6.46
C ASN A 91 19.31 -7.09 -6.53
N ILE A 92 18.10 -6.72 -6.12
CA ILE A 92 16.92 -7.58 -6.15
C ILE A 92 16.24 -7.48 -7.53
N ASN A 93 16.30 -8.57 -8.29
CA ASN A 93 15.79 -8.62 -9.67
C ASN A 93 14.39 -9.25 -9.82
N CYS A 94 13.83 -9.80 -8.74
CA CYS A 94 12.54 -10.51 -8.73
C CYS A 94 11.62 -9.95 -7.65
N LEU A 95 11.05 -8.78 -7.91
CA LEU A 95 10.30 -8.00 -6.92
C LEU A 95 8.79 -8.01 -7.14
N ILE A 96 8.02 -8.11 -6.07
CA ILE A 96 6.59 -7.82 -6.00
C ILE A 96 6.43 -6.51 -5.22
N ILE A 97 5.69 -5.56 -5.76
CA ILE A 97 5.26 -4.36 -5.04
C ILE A 97 3.81 -4.56 -4.64
N GLU A 98 3.50 -4.38 -3.36
CA GLU A 98 2.15 -4.44 -2.82
C GLU A 98 1.75 -3.02 -2.36
N THR A 99 0.64 -2.48 -2.85
CA THR A 99 0.12 -1.14 -2.48
C THR A 99 -1.41 -1.19 -2.35
N TYR A 100 -2.00 -0.23 -1.64
CA TYR A 100 -3.45 -0.06 -1.58
C TYR A 100 -4.02 0.82 -2.71
N SER A 101 -3.17 1.51 -3.48
CA SER A 101 -3.63 2.40 -4.55
C SER A 101 -3.99 1.64 -5.83
N ARG A 102 -5.29 1.34 -6.00
CA ARG A 102 -5.82 0.75 -7.24
C ARG A 102 -5.51 1.58 -8.49
N VAL A 103 -5.50 2.91 -8.36
CA VAL A 103 -5.18 3.83 -9.47
C VAL A 103 -3.75 3.58 -9.97
N LEU A 104 -2.78 3.42 -9.05
CA LEU A 104 -1.39 3.17 -9.41
C LEU A 104 -1.19 1.76 -9.96
N ILE A 105 -1.89 0.75 -9.40
CA ILE A 105 -1.90 -0.61 -9.97
C ILE A 105 -2.34 -0.54 -11.43
N GLU A 106 -3.48 0.07 -11.73
CA GLU A 106 -4.02 0.16 -13.08
C GLU A 106 -3.13 0.96 -14.04
N ALA A 107 -2.49 2.03 -13.56
CA ALA A 107 -1.56 2.83 -14.36
C ALA A 107 -0.28 2.04 -14.72
N LEU A 108 0.32 1.35 -13.74
CA LEU A 108 1.60 0.66 -13.92
C LEU A 108 1.45 -0.68 -14.66
N HIS A 109 0.28 -1.33 -14.61
CA HIS A 109 0.01 -2.53 -15.41
C HIS A 109 -0.06 -2.25 -16.92
N LYS A 110 -0.44 -1.03 -17.33
CA LYS A 110 -0.43 -0.63 -18.75
C LYS A 110 0.99 -0.46 -19.30
N GLU A 111 1.94 -0.06 -18.46
CA GLU A 111 3.33 0.21 -18.84
C GLU A 111 4.25 -1.03 -18.77
N THR A 112 3.90 -2.05 -17.96
CA THR A 112 4.79 -3.18 -17.64
C THR A 112 4.72 -4.38 -18.60
N GLN A 113 3.93 -4.29 -19.68
CA GLN A 113 3.80 -5.40 -20.64
C GLN A 113 5.11 -5.73 -21.40
N ASN A 114 6.19 -4.95 -21.24
CA ASN A 114 7.40 -5.06 -22.06
C ASN A 114 8.69 -5.58 -21.40
N LYS A 115 8.73 -5.99 -20.11
CA LYS A 115 9.84 -6.78 -19.48
C LYS A 115 9.54 -7.06 -17.99
N LYS A 116 9.25 -8.32 -17.63
CA LYS A 116 8.87 -8.76 -16.26
C LYS A 116 10.08 -8.90 -15.30
N LEU A 117 10.59 -7.79 -14.77
CA LEU A 117 11.53 -7.83 -13.62
C LEU A 117 10.82 -7.58 -12.28
N TRP A 118 9.68 -6.88 -12.29
CA TRP A 118 8.86 -6.64 -11.12
C TRP A 118 7.37 -6.66 -11.47
N THR A 119 6.50 -6.74 -10.45
CA THR A 119 5.05 -6.71 -10.62
C THR A 119 4.41 -5.92 -9.49
N VAL A 120 3.42 -5.07 -9.78
CA VAL A 120 2.63 -4.35 -8.77
C VAL A 120 1.31 -5.09 -8.55
N THR A 121 0.90 -5.26 -7.30
CA THR A 121 -0.33 -5.95 -6.91
C THR A 121 -0.96 -5.30 -5.68
N GLN A 122 -2.19 -5.71 -5.38
CA GLN A 122 -2.93 -5.19 -4.23
C GLN A 122 -2.48 -5.88 -2.95
N GLN A 123 -2.33 -5.12 -1.88
CA GLN A 123 -1.83 -5.63 -0.59
C GLN A 123 -2.80 -6.58 0.13
N CYS A 124 -4.11 -6.42 -0.03
CA CYS A 124 -5.10 -7.39 0.45
C CYS A 124 -5.52 -8.32 -0.68
N LYS A 125 -4.90 -9.50 -0.75
CA LYS A 125 -5.41 -10.61 -1.57
C LYS A 125 -6.49 -11.32 -0.75
N ALA A 126 -7.75 -11.21 -1.17
CA ALA A 126 -8.86 -12.00 -0.63
C ALA A 126 -8.92 -13.37 -1.32
#